data_AF-A0A9D3UPD8-F1
#
_entry.id   AF-A0A9D3UPD8-F1
#
_cell.length_a   1.000
_cell.length_b   1.000
_cell.length_c   1.000
_cell.angle_alpha   90.00
_cell.angle_beta   90.00
_cell.angle_gamma   90.00
#
_symmetry.space_group_name_H-M   'P 1'
#
loop_
_entity.id
_entity.type
_entity.pdbx_description
1 polymer ?
#
loop_
_entity_poly.entity_id
_entity_poly.type
_entity_poly.pdbx_seq_one_letter_code
_entity_poly.pdbx_strand_id
1 'polypeptide(L)'
;MAANKIQISGPKSLFSNEFLCHSTSLLISRKRGTVTVRMPVAATAAFTAVQMDAKLIELDSIKVIPETPVQFAVSGQVTVEYDAMEQMKELIFNWWDSSKTAIDAQRGVFLQLVSSDIDPRTGKAKVSKEAILDWSRVLPINTDKFATHEVQFLVDGNFGVPGAILVTNKNSKELYLKSITLEGFLHFDCQSWVQPEKLHPEKRIFFTSKACLPNETPMGLRELREKELREMRGNGESVRVLSDRIYDYDVYNDLGNPDKGLEFARPDLGGQRRPYPRRCRTGRPSTNLDPKSESPANEVMPMYVPRDESFSDGKRRTVDTGSRKGMMNNLFPFFKHSIEGDPINSFTDINNLYKETRNRSNFPVESTADAFKFDPPNIVSREASCCLRDDEFGRFTLAGMNPISIERLKVFPPVSKLDPSIFGPTQSALREEHLISHLDGMSVQKVREKTMTLTVLLDFVNWPTLIVALLSLRT
;
A
#
# COMPACT_ATOMS: atom_id res chain seq x y z
N MET A 1 -40.99 -18.07 76.89
CA MET A 1 -39.74 -18.17 76.12
C MET A 1 -39.74 -17.06 75.09
N ALA A 2 -38.72 -16.20 75.17
CA ALA A 2 -38.50 -15.03 74.35
C ALA A 2 -37.40 -15.30 73.31
N ALA A 3 -37.43 -14.59 72.18
CA ALA A 3 -36.30 -13.97 71.47
C ALA A 3 -36.83 -13.42 70.14
N ASN A 4 -37.03 -12.11 70.00
CA ASN A 4 -36.09 -11.01 69.78
C ASN A 4 -35.60 -10.81 68.33
N LYS A 5 -35.90 -9.59 67.89
CA LYS A 5 -35.66 -8.85 66.66
C LYS A 5 -34.17 -8.50 66.49
N ILE A 6 -33.62 -8.54 65.28
CA ILE A 6 -32.45 -7.73 64.90
C ILE A 6 -32.64 -7.17 63.48
N GLN A 7 -32.41 -5.86 63.41
CA GLN A 7 -32.42 -4.95 62.28
C GLN A 7 -31.00 -4.89 61.68
N ILE A 8 -30.83 -4.84 60.35
CA ILE A 8 -29.55 -4.47 59.74
C ILE A 8 -29.78 -3.28 58.81
N SER A 9 -29.19 -2.15 59.20
CA SER A 9 -29.08 -0.90 58.48
C SER A 9 -27.99 -0.96 57.41
N GLY A 10 -28.31 -0.63 56.16
CA GLY A 10 -27.31 -0.30 55.14
C GLY A 10 -26.82 1.14 55.29
N PRO A 11 -25.52 1.42 55.12
CA PRO A 11 -24.99 2.78 55.22
C PRO A 11 -25.36 3.63 54.00
N LYS A 12 -25.53 4.91 54.30
CA LYS A 12 -26.00 6.01 53.47
C LYS A 12 -25.02 6.39 52.36
N SER A 13 -25.62 6.86 51.27
CA SER A 13 -25.05 7.71 50.24
C SER A 13 -24.02 8.72 50.76
N LEU A 14 -22.83 8.69 50.17
CA LEU A 14 -21.84 9.76 50.22
C LEU A 14 -21.29 9.97 48.81
N PHE A 15 -22.07 10.61 47.95
CA PHE A 15 -21.54 11.50 46.92
C PHE A 15 -22.54 12.65 46.78
N SER A 16 -22.17 13.75 47.42
CA SER A 16 -22.80 15.05 47.32
C SER A 16 -22.70 15.55 45.87
N ASN A 17 -23.85 15.95 45.33
CA ASN A 17 -23.96 16.87 44.22
C ASN A 17 -23.23 18.16 44.57
N GLU A 18 -22.09 18.41 43.94
CA GLU A 18 -21.52 19.75 43.73
C GLU A 18 -20.20 19.59 42.96
N PHE A 19 -20.25 19.60 41.62
CA PHE A 19 -19.17 20.18 40.85
C PHE A 19 -19.76 20.94 39.67
N LEU A 20 -19.73 22.26 39.85
CA LEU A 20 -20.19 23.27 38.93
C LEU A 20 -19.43 23.18 37.61
N CYS A 21 -20.23 23.29 36.55
CA CYS A 21 -19.81 23.46 35.18
C CYS A 21 -18.98 24.75 35.03
N HIS A 22 -17.70 24.62 34.69
CA HIS A 22 -16.92 25.72 34.12
C HIS A 22 -16.15 25.21 32.90
N SER A 23 -16.82 25.19 31.75
CA SER A 23 -16.18 25.06 30.44
C SER A 23 -15.74 26.45 29.96
N THR A 24 -14.47 26.79 30.13
CA THR A 24 -13.83 27.89 29.38
C THR A 24 -13.43 27.38 28.00
N SER A 25 -14.24 27.69 26.99
CA SER A 25 -13.92 27.48 25.58
C SER A 25 -12.94 28.56 25.09
N LEU A 26 -11.67 28.17 24.88
CA LEU A 26 -10.72 28.99 24.14
C LEU A 26 -10.93 28.74 22.64
N LEU A 27 -11.76 29.60 22.04
CA LEU A 27 -11.98 29.70 20.59
C LEU A 27 -10.72 30.25 19.90
N ILE A 28 -9.97 29.39 19.21
CA ILE A 28 -8.97 29.82 18.23
C ILE A 28 -9.67 29.98 16.88
N SER A 29 -10.00 31.23 16.55
CA SER A 29 -10.51 31.67 15.26
C SER A 29 -9.49 31.41 14.14
N ARG A 30 -9.70 30.38 13.31
CA ARG A 30 -9.03 30.24 12.01
C ARG A 30 -9.81 31.02 10.95
N LYS A 31 -9.18 32.09 10.42
CA LYS A 31 -9.66 32.88 9.28
C LYS A 31 -9.86 31.97 8.05
N ARG A 32 -11.06 31.98 7.49
CA ARG A 32 -11.36 31.41 6.15
C ARG A 32 -10.78 32.35 5.09
N GLY A 33 -9.83 31.84 4.30
CA GLY A 33 -9.37 32.50 3.08
C GLY A 33 -10.23 32.05 1.90
N THR A 34 -10.93 32.99 1.27
CA THR A 34 -11.70 32.77 0.04
C THR A 34 -10.74 32.78 -1.14
N VAL A 35 -10.64 31.67 -1.89
CA VAL A 35 -9.87 31.62 -3.15
C VAL A 35 -10.84 31.76 -4.31
N THR A 36 -10.79 32.90 -5.00
CA THR A 36 -11.47 33.12 -6.28
C THR A 36 -10.78 32.32 -7.38
N VAL A 37 -11.48 31.33 -7.93
CA VAL A 37 -11.07 30.58 -9.11
C VAL A 37 -11.48 31.38 -10.36
N ARG A 38 -10.49 31.81 -11.16
CA ARG A 38 -10.74 32.37 -12.50
C ARG A 38 -10.84 31.22 -13.51
N MET A 39 -11.98 31.09 -14.19
CA MET A 39 -12.16 30.19 -15.33
C MET A 39 -11.33 30.69 -16.54
N PRO A 40 -10.63 29.82 -17.26
CA PRO A 40 -10.10 30.16 -18.58
C PRO A 40 -11.22 30.06 -19.64
N VAL A 41 -11.43 31.16 -20.34
CA VAL A 41 -12.32 31.31 -21.49
C VAL A 41 -11.75 30.52 -22.67
N ALA A 42 -12.60 29.76 -23.35
CA ALA A 42 -12.28 29.04 -24.57
C ALA A 42 -11.88 30.01 -25.69
N ALA A 43 -10.65 29.90 -26.18
CA ALA A 43 -10.22 30.56 -27.41
C ALA A 43 -10.46 29.61 -28.59
N THR A 44 -11.49 29.92 -29.36
CA THR A 44 -11.78 29.35 -30.68
C THR A 44 -10.73 29.87 -31.67
N ALA A 45 -9.89 29.00 -32.23
CA ALA A 45 -9.01 29.36 -33.33
C ALA A 45 -9.66 28.96 -34.65
N ALA A 46 -9.95 29.96 -35.47
CA ALA A 46 -10.59 29.84 -36.77
C ALA A 46 -9.66 29.16 -37.79
N PHE A 47 -10.25 28.28 -38.60
CA PHE A 47 -9.65 27.79 -39.84
C PHE A 47 -9.62 28.92 -40.87
N THR A 48 -8.44 29.40 -41.23
CA THR A 48 -8.22 30.10 -42.50
C THR A 48 -7.54 29.15 -43.46
N ALA A 49 -8.31 28.68 -44.44
CA ALA A 49 -7.81 28.00 -45.61
C ALA A 49 -6.93 28.97 -46.42
N VAL A 50 -5.67 28.62 -46.63
CA VAL A 50 -4.83 29.20 -47.67
C VAL A 50 -4.60 28.12 -48.71
N GLN A 51 -5.23 28.34 -49.86
CA GLN A 51 -5.05 27.55 -51.07
C GLN A 51 -3.64 27.83 -51.61
N MET A 52 -2.78 26.81 -51.64
CA MET A 52 -1.53 26.85 -52.41
C MET A 52 -1.61 25.81 -53.52
N ASP A 53 -1.83 26.35 -54.71
CA ASP A 53 -1.69 25.67 -55.98
C ASP A 53 -0.18 25.51 -56.25
N ALA A 54 0.31 24.27 -56.39
CA ALA A 54 1.69 23.99 -56.74
C ALA A 54 1.75 22.82 -57.72
N LYS A 55 2.08 23.18 -58.95
CA LYS A 55 2.35 22.34 -60.12
C LYS A 55 3.16 21.08 -59.80
N LEU A 56 2.70 19.98 -60.38
CA LEU A 56 3.49 18.76 -60.60
C LEU A 56 4.75 19.13 -61.40
N ILE A 57 5.92 18.97 -60.78
CA ILE A 57 7.19 18.84 -61.50
C ILE A 57 7.67 17.43 -61.20
N GLU A 58 7.60 16.56 -62.21
CA GLU A 58 8.40 15.33 -62.25
C GLU A 58 9.87 15.74 -62.15
N LEU A 59 10.52 15.38 -61.04
CA LEU A 59 11.97 15.43 -60.92
C LEU A 59 12.49 14.00 -60.81
N ASP A 60 13.21 13.63 -61.87
CA ASP A 60 13.94 12.40 -62.05
C ASP A 60 14.65 11.91 -60.78
N SER A 61 14.42 10.63 -60.47
CA SER A 61 15.43 9.64 -60.10
C SER A 61 16.72 10.18 -59.46
N ILE A 62 16.63 10.68 -58.23
CA ILE A 62 17.83 10.89 -57.40
C ILE A 62 18.29 9.51 -56.93
N LYS A 63 19.37 9.01 -57.55
CA LYS A 63 20.19 7.92 -57.03
C LYS A 63 20.54 8.24 -55.57
N VAL A 64 19.99 7.45 -54.65
CA VAL A 64 20.37 7.46 -53.23
C VAL A 64 21.88 7.18 -53.17
N ILE A 65 22.64 8.22 -52.86
CA ILE A 65 24.05 8.11 -52.48
C ILE A 65 24.05 7.39 -51.13
N PRO A 66 24.87 6.33 -50.93
CA PRO A 66 24.98 5.73 -49.61
C PRO A 66 25.64 6.75 -48.69
N GLU A 67 24.85 7.38 -47.81
CA GLU A 67 25.37 8.21 -46.73
C GLU A 67 26.33 7.35 -45.91
N THR A 68 27.60 7.74 -45.86
CA THR A 68 28.56 7.21 -44.88
C THR A 68 27.93 7.37 -43.50
N PRO A 69 27.76 6.29 -42.71
CA PRO A 69 27.05 6.38 -41.44
C PRO A 69 27.90 7.19 -40.45
N VAL A 70 27.60 8.47 -40.33
CA VAL A 70 28.16 9.30 -39.27
C VAL A 70 27.55 8.79 -37.96
N GLN A 71 28.38 8.19 -37.12
CA GLN A 71 27.99 7.74 -35.78
C GLN A 71 28.26 8.85 -34.77
N PHE A 72 27.29 9.07 -33.89
CA PHE A 72 27.38 10.03 -32.79
C PHE A 72 27.46 9.28 -31.47
N ALA A 73 28.27 9.80 -30.55
CA ALA A 73 28.31 9.34 -29.17
C ALA A 73 27.29 10.14 -28.35
N VAL A 74 26.32 9.45 -27.75
CA VAL A 74 25.35 10.03 -26.82
C VAL A 74 25.74 9.63 -25.41
N SER A 75 25.99 10.59 -24.54
CA SER A 75 26.38 10.36 -23.16
C SER A 75 25.16 10.24 -22.25
N GLY A 76 25.21 9.29 -21.31
CA GLY A 76 24.16 9.04 -20.34
C GLY A 76 24.69 8.78 -18.94
N GLN A 77 23.82 9.01 -17.96
CA GLN A 77 24.03 8.69 -16.55
C GLN A 77 22.96 7.70 -16.09
N VAL A 78 23.39 6.61 -15.47
CA VAL A 78 22.52 5.54 -14.97
C VAL A 78 22.65 5.48 -13.46
N THR A 79 21.54 5.61 -12.74
CA THR A 79 21.50 5.53 -11.28
C THR A 79 20.93 4.19 -10.84
N VAL A 80 21.65 3.48 -10.00
CA VAL A 80 21.29 2.16 -9.47
C VAL A 80 21.39 2.11 -7.95
N GLU A 81 20.63 1.23 -7.30
CA GLU A 81 20.78 0.96 -5.86
C GLU A 81 21.80 -0.15 -5.61
N TYR A 82 22.60 0.03 -4.55
CA TYR A 82 23.51 -0.96 -4.02
C TYR A 82 23.17 -1.28 -2.57
N ASP A 83 23.22 -2.57 -2.22
CA ASP A 83 23.21 -2.98 -0.81
C ASP A 83 24.59 -2.70 -0.19
N ALA A 84 24.64 -2.06 0.97
CA ALA A 84 25.86 -1.75 1.71
C ALA A 84 26.71 -3.01 2.04
N MET A 85 26.06 -4.17 2.26
CA MET A 85 26.80 -5.43 2.45
C MET A 85 27.42 -5.95 1.14
N GLU A 86 26.77 -5.68 0.01
CA GLU A 86 27.29 -6.01 -1.32
C GLU A 86 28.37 -5.00 -1.74
N GLN A 87 28.27 -3.73 -1.35
CA GLN A 87 29.36 -2.75 -1.51
C GLN A 87 30.64 -3.22 -0.83
N MET A 88 30.56 -3.75 0.40
CA MET A 88 31.73 -4.27 1.11
C MET A 88 32.32 -5.50 0.41
N LYS A 89 31.49 -6.41 -0.12
CA LYS A 89 31.95 -7.58 -0.89
C LYS A 89 32.55 -7.19 -2.24
N GLU A 90 31.91 -6.31 -2.99
CA GLU A 90 32.38 -5.80 -4.29
C GLU A 90 33.67 -5.00 -4.16
N LEU A 91 33.86 -4.22 -3.09
CA LEU A 91 35.14 -3.55 -2.82
C LEU A 91 36.27 -4.57 -2.54
N ILE A 92 35.96 -5.68 -1.86
CA ILE A 92 36.92 -6.79 -1.62
C ILE A 92 37.18 -7.56 -2.93
N PHE A 93 36.16 -7.80 -3.76
CA PHE A 93 36.29 -8.50 -5.04
C PHE A 93 37.03 -7.66 -6.07
N ASN A 94 36.73 -6.37 -6.25
CA ASN A 94 37.43 -5.48 -7.18
C ASN A 94 38.90 -5.24 -6.78
N TRP A 95 39.21 -5.25 -5.48
CA TRP A 95 40.59 -5.27 -4.99
C TRP A 95 41.33 -6.56 -5.39
N TRP A 96 40.62 -7.68 -5.49
CA TRP A 96 41.16 -8.98 -5.93
C TRP A 96 41.23 -9.13 -7.46
N ASP A 97 40.27 -8.56 -8.22
CA ASP A 97 40.09 -8.72 -9.67
C ASP A 97 40.80 -7.65 -10.53
N SER A 98 41.85 -7.01 -10.00
CA SER A 98 42.64 -6.00 -10.74
C SER A 98 43.41 -6.54 -11.96
N SER A 99 43.15 -7.77 -12.42
CA SER A 99 43.59 -8.28 -13.73
C SER A 99 42.43 -8.30 -14.72
N LYS A 100 42.26 -7.20 -15.47
CA LYS A 100 41.35 -7.11 -16.61
C LYS A 100 41.64 -8.24 -17.62
N THR A 101 40.76 -9.25 -17.68
CA THR A 101 40.84 -10.34 -18.65
C THR A 101 39.46 -10.61 -19.27
N ALA A 102 39.44 -11.38 -20.38
CA ALA A 102 38.32 -11.59 -21.31
C ALA A 102 36.95 -12.05 -20.71
N ILE A 103 36.87 -12.26 -19.40
CA ILE A 103 35.66 -12.62 -18.64
C ILE A 103 34.68 -11.43 -18.55
N ASP A 104 35.17 -10.19 -18.62
CA ASP A 104 34.36 -8.96 -18.55
C ASP A 104 33.43 -8.77 -19.76
N ALA A 105 33.72 -9.41 -20.90
CA ALA A 105 32.85 -9.35 -22.09
C ALA A 105 31.52 -10.12 -21.91
N GLN A 106 31.40 -10.95 -20.87
CA GLN A 106 30.22 -11.79 -20.57
C GLN A 106 29.46 -11.37 -19.31
N ARG A 107 29.92 -10.35 -18.59
CA ARG A 107 29.28 -9.82 -17.37
C ARG A 107 28.97 -8.35 -17.54
N GLY A 108 27.93 -7.87 -16.86
CA GLY A 108 27.54 -6.46 -16.87
C GLY A 108 26.09 -6.21 -17.25
N VAL A 109 25.74 -4.93 -17.29
CA VAL A 109 24.43 -4.43 -17.68
C VAL A 109 24.57 -3.78 -19.04
N PHE A 110 23.79 -4.29 -19.99
CA PHE A 110 23.81 -3.85 -21.38
C PHE A 110 22.56 -3.01 -21.64
N LEU A 111 22.75 -1.85 -22.24
CA LEU A 111 21.70 -0.90 -22.56
C LEU A 111 21.63 -0.67 -24.06
N GLN A 112 20.43 -0.57 -24.61
CA GLN A 112 20.20 -0.20 -26.00
C GLN A 112 19.12 0.87 -26.08
N LEU A 113 19.39 1.95 -26.82
CA LEU A 113 18.40 2.95 -27.13
C LEU A 113 17.45 2.42 -28.19
N VAL A 114 16.17 2.77 -28.07
CA VAL A 114 15.15 2.54 -29.09
C VAL A 114 14.59 3.89 -29.53
N SER A 115 14.58 4.12 -30.83
CA SER A 115 14.03 5.35 -31.42
C SER A 115 12.50 5.39 -31.33
N SER A 116 11.97 6.60 -31.20
CA SER A 116 10.54 6.88 -31.35
C SER A 116 10.07 6.70 -32.79
N ASP A 117 11.00 6.80 -33.74
CA ASP A 117 10.76 6.72 -35.17
C ASP A 117 10.98 5.29 -35.69
N ILE A 118 10.28 4.98 -36.78
CA ILE A 118 10.44 3.72 -37.51
C ILE A 118 11.54 3.86 -38.55
N ASP A 119 12.33 2.81 -38.74
CA ASP A 119 13.18 2.65 -39.92
C ASP A 119 12.31 2.40 -41.16
N PRO A 120 12.30 3.30 -42.15
CA PRO A 120 11.49 3.16 -43.37
C PRO A 120 11.75 1.86 -44.14
N ARG A 121 12.94 1.26 -43.98
CA ARG A 121 13.33 0.05 -44.69
C ARG A 121 12.78 -1.22 -44.05
N THR A 122 12.73 -1.26 -42.71
CA THR A 122 12.35 -2.47 -41.96
C THR A 122 10.94 -2.41 -41.40
N GLY A 123 10.35 -1.21 -41.31
CA GLY A 123 9.06 -1.01 -40.66
C GLY A 123 9.11 -1.14 -39.14
N LYS A 124 10.30 -1.28 -38.55
CA LYS A 124 10.51 -1.45 -37.10
C LYS A 124 11.25 -0.28 -36.49
N ALA A 125 11.19 -0.16 -35.17
CA ALA A 125 11.96 0.84 -34.44
C ALA A 125 13.47 0.66 -34.64
N LYS A 126 14.21 1.77 -34.77
CA LYS A 126 15.68 1.75 -34.80
C LYS A 126 16.20 1.42 -33.40
N VAL A 127 17.16 0.50 -33.30
CA VAL A 127 17.78 0.08 -32.04
C VAL A 127 19.29 0.33 -32.13
N SER A 128 19.88 0.94 -31.10
CA SER A 128 21.31 1.22 -31.06
C SER A 128 22.14 -0.05 -30.85
N LYS A 129 23.45 0.07 -31.07
CA LYS A 129 24.42 -0.92 -30.56
C LYS A 129 24.32 -1.01 -29.03
N GLU A 130 24.68 -2.18 -28.49
CA GLU A 130 24.73 -2.39 -27.04
C GLU A 130 25.82 -1.51 -26.43
N ALA A 131 25.43 -0.72 -25.44
CA ALA A 131 26.33 0.03 -24.57
C ALA A 131 26.46 -0.72 -23.24
N ILE A 132 27.68 -0.84 -22.74
CA ILE A 132 27.96 -1.52 -21.46
C ILE A 132 28.07 -0.46 -20.38
N LEU A 133 27.42 -0.69 -19.23
CA LEU A 133 27.54 0.17 -18.07
C LEU A 133 28.96 0.06 -17.47
N ASP A 134 29.68 1.19 -17.40
CA ASP A 134 31.03 1.23 -16.83
C ASP A 134 30.97 1.30 -15.30
N TRP A 135 31.23 0.16 -14.64
CA TRP A 135 31.30 0.05 -13.19
C TRP A 135 32.59 0.63 -12.58
N SER A 136 33.61 0.93 -13.39
CA SER A 136 34.96 1.22 -12.89
C SER A 136 35.16 2.64 -12.35
N ARG A 137 34.22 3.56 -12.62
CA ARG A 137 34.47 5.01 -12.47
C ARG A 137 33.95 5.66 -11.19
N VAL A 138 33.26 4.94 -10.31
CA VAL A 138 32.72 5.56 -9.09
C VAL A 138 32.95 4.67 -7.88
N LEU A 139 33.87 5.09 -7.01
CA LEU A 139 33.85 4.71 -5.61
C LEU A 139 32.75 5.53 -4.94
N PRO A 140 31.64 4.93 -4.48
CA PRO A 140 30.70 5.66 -3.65
C PRO A 140 31.36 5.85 -2.28
N ILE A 141 32.03 6.99 -2.10
CA ILE A 141 32.52 7.46 -0.79
C ILE A 141 31.34 7.99 0.05
N ASN A 142 30.14 8.09 -0.52
CA ASN A 142 28.96 8.60 0.17
C ASN A 142 28.11 7.49 0.79
N THR A 143 27.55 7.77 1.96
CA THR A 143 26.60 6.93 2.71
C THR A 143 25.25 6.71 2.02
N ASP A 144 25.10 7.13 0.76
CA ASP A 144 23.87 7.02 -0.01
C ASP A 144 23.79 5.65 -0.68
N LYS A 145 22.61 5.03 -0.61
CA LYS A 145 22.33 3.70 -1.19
C LYS A 145 22.41 3.65 -2.72
N PHE A 146 22.57 4.80 -3.39
CA PHE A 146 22.52 4.92 -4.83
C PHE A 146 23.87 5.36 -5.40
N ALA A 147 24.30 4.74 -6.50
CA ALA A 147 25.45 5.20 -7.27
C ALA A 147 25.03 5.54 -8.70
N THR A 148 25.74 6.50 -9.29
CA THR A 148 25.50 6.95 -10.67
C THR A 148 26.70 6.61 -11.52
N HIS A 149 26.46 5.99 -12.68
CA HIS A 149 27.49 5.51 -13.59
C HIS A 149 27.32 6.17 -14.97
N GLU A 150 28.43 6.45 -15.63
CA GLU A 150 28.43 6.97 -16.99
C GLU A 150 28.29 5.83 -18.01
N VAL A 151 27.58 6.10 -19.11
CA VAL A 151 27.44 5.21 -20.25
C VAL A 151 27.51 6.03 -21.53
N GLN A 152 28.11 5.48 -22.59
CA GLN A 152 28.14 6.09 -23.91
C GLN A 152 27.45 5.18 -24.93
N PHE A 153 26.49 5.74 -25.65
CA PHE A 153 25.77 5.05 -26.72
C PHE A 153 26.30 5.50 -28.09
N LEU A 154 26.54 4.54 -28.98
CA LEU A 154 26.86 4.81 -30.38
C LEU A 154 25.57 4.70 -31.21
N VAL A 155 25.13 5.82 -31.77
CA VAL A 155 23.91 5.91 -32.59
C VAL A 155 24.24 6.44 -33.99
N ASP A 156 23.51 5.96 -34.99
CA ASP A 156 23.66 6.46 -36.36
C ASP A 156 23.02 7.85 -36.50
N GLY A 157 23.51 8.69 -37.42
CA GLY A 157 23.04 10.07 -37.58
C GLY A 157 21.56 10.23 -37.88
N ASN A 158 20.93 9.22 -38.45
CA ASN A 158 19.49 9.20 -38.73
C ASN A 158 18.67 8.49 -37.63
N PHE A 159 19.24 8.22 -36.45
CA PHE A 159 18.59 7.43 -35.39
C PHE A 159 17.27 8.04 -34.92
N GLY A 160 17.12 9.37 -34.94
CA GLY A 160 15.95 10.07 -34.42
C GLY A 160 16.02 10.23 -32.90
N VAL A 161 14.87 10.49 -32.26
CA VAL A 161 14.81 10.75 -30.82
C VAL A 161 14.60 9.44 -30.04
N PRO A 162 15.50 9.08 -29.09
CA PRO A 162 15.30 7.93 -28.22
C PRO A 162 14.00 8.06 -27.41
N GLY A 163 13.17 7.01 -27.45
CA GLY A 163 11.88 6.96 -26.75
C GLY A 163 11.76 5.82 -25.74
N ALA A 164 12.63 4.82 -25.82
CA ALA A 164 12.73 3.74 -24.86
C ALA A 164 14.18 3.26 -24.74
N ILE A 165 14.47 2.51 -23.67
CA ILE A 165 15.74 1.83 -23.43
C ILE A 165 15.45 0.36 -23.11
N LEU A 166 16.16 -0.54 -23.78
CA LEU A 166 16.21 -1.96 -23.45
C LEU A 166 17.39 -2.20 -22.51
N VAL A 167 17.16 -2.96 -21.44
CA VAL A 167 18.16 -3.28 -20.42
C VAL A 167 18.25 -4.80 -20.28
N THR A 168 19.47 -5.31 -20.42
CA THR A 168 19.81 -6.72 -20.18
C THR A 168 20.81 -6.80 -19.05
N ASN A 169 20.47 -7.54 -17.99
CA ASN A 169 21.37 -7.79 -16.87
C ASN A 169 22.00 -9.18 -17.03
N LYS A 170 23.26 -9.24 -17.45
CA LYS A 170 24.01 -10.51 -17.57
C LYS A 170 24.67 -10.95 -16.27
N ASN A 171 24.50 -10.18 -15.19
CA ASN A 171 25.01 -10.56 -13.87
C ASN A 171 24.17 -11.68 -13.26
N SER A 172 24.71 -12.33 -12.23
CA SER A 172 24.01 -13.39 -11.50
C SER A 172 22.94 -12.86 -10.53
N LYS A 173 23.03 -11.59 -10.13
CA LYS A 173 22.12 -10.95 -9.18
C LYS A 173 21.23 -9.93 -9.90
N GLU A 174 20.03 -9.76 -9.38
CA GLU A 174 19.14 -8.67 -9.80
C GLU A 174 19.73 -7.30 -9.45
N LEU A 175 19.29 -6.27 -10.17
CA LEU A 175 19.76 -4.90 -10.02
C LEU A 175 18.56 -3.97 -9.90
N TYR A 176 18.52 -3.11 -8.89
CA TYR A 176 17.50 -2.08 -8.84
C TYR A 176 17.94 -0.85 -9.65
N LEU A 177 17.26 -0.62 -10.77
CA LEU A 177 17.50 0.51 -11.66
C LEU A 177 16.57 1.66 -11.27
N LYS A 178 17.15 2.76 -10.80
CA LYS A 178 16.39 3.94 -10.37
C LYS A 178 16.01 4.81 -11.56
N SER A 179 16.99 5.24 -12.35
CA SER A 179 16.76 6.15 -13.47
C SER A 179 17.90 6.15 -14.48
N ILE A 180 17.61 6.57 -15.72
CA ILE A 180 18.60 6.84 -16.76
C ILE A 180 18.36 8.27 -17.28
N THR A 181 19.43 9.05 -17.45
CA THR A 181 19.37 10.40 -18.02
C THR A 181 20.36 10.53 -19.18
N LEU A 182 19.90 10.91 -20.36
CA LEU A 182 20.73 11.13 -21.55
C LEU A 182 20.91 12.62 -21.81
N GLU A 183 22.14 13.04 -22.09
CA GLU A 183 22.53 14.43 -22.42
C GLU A 183 22.00 15.49 -21.42
N GLY A 184 21.69 15.09 -20.19
CA GLY A 184 21.18 15.95 -19.12
C GLY A 184 19.70 16.37 -19.21
N PHE A 185 18.96 16.01 -20.27
CA PHE A 185 17.55 16.43 -20.44
C PHE A 185 16.56 15.31 -20.72
N LEU A 186 16.99 14.19 -21.30
CA LEU A 186 16.09 13.08 -21.63
C LEU A 186 16.09 12.05 -20.50
N HIS A 187 14.98 11.96 -19.78
CA HIS A 187 14.88 11.19 -18.53
C HIS A 187 14.00 9.95 -18.65
N PHE A 188 14.48 8.85 -18.08
CA PHE A 188 13.80 7.58 -17.92
C PHE A 188 13.69 7.30 -16.43
N ASP A 189 12.49 7.38 -15.88
CA ASP A 189 12.21 7.08 -14.48
C ASP A 189 11.86 5.59 -14.36
N CYS A 190 12.82 4.78 -13.92
CA CYS A 190 12.76 3.32 -14.03
C CYS A 190 12.14 2.66 -12.79
N GLN A 191 12.65 3.01 -11.61
CA GLN A 191 12.24 2.52 -10.28
C GLN A 191 11.83 1.04 -10.25
N SER A 192 12.69 0.16 -10.77
CA SER A 192 12.34 -1.25 -10.93
C SER A 192 13.54 -2.18 -10.84
N TRP A 193 13.27 -3.41 -10.40
CA TRP A 193 14.26 -4.49 -10.33
C TRP A 193 14.46 -5.15 -11.69
N VAL A 194 15.67 -5.07 -12.23
CA VAL A 194 16.11 -5.75 -13.45
C VAL A 194 16.69 -7.13 -13.10
N GLN A 195 15.97 -8.17 -13.51
CA GLN A 195 16.32 -9.55 -13.23
C GLN A 195 17.49 -10.05 -14.11
N PRO A 196 18.27 -11.04 -13.64
CA PRO A 196 19.26 -11.71 -14.47
C PRO A 196 18.66 -12.29 -15.75
N GLU A 197 19.36 -12.14 -16.87
CA GLU A 197 18.96 -12.67 -18.19
C GLU A 197 18.73 -14.19 -18.15
N LYS A 198 19.47 -14.91 -17.31
CA LYS A 198 19.30 -16.36 -17.11
C LYS A 198 17.95 -16.72 -16.51
N LEU A 199 17.34 -15.81 -15.74
CA LEU A 199 16.05 -16.00 -15.09
C LEU A 199 14.92 -15.46 -15.97
N HIS A 200 15.14 -14.29 -16.56
CA HIS A 200 14.21 -13.62 -17.47
C HIS A 200 14.95 -13.27 -18.77
N PRO A 201 14.83 -14.11 -19.83
CA PRO A 201 15.54 -13.89 -21.10
C PRO A 201 15.09 -12.65 -21.86
N GLU A 202 13.87 -12.16 -21.60
CA GLU A 202 13.34 -10.97 -22.23
C GLU A 202 14.02 -9.69 -21.70
N LYS A 203 14.36 -8.79 -22.62
CA LYS A 203 15.00 -7.51 -22.27
C LYS A 203 13.99 -6.60 -21.57
N ARG A 204 14.40 -6.01 -20.45
CA ARG A 204 13.55 -5.07 -19.70
C ARG A 204 13.43 -3.74 -20.46
N ILE A 205 12.22 -3.23 -20.58
CA ILE A 205 11.93 -2.02 -21.34
C ILE A 205 11.63 -0.88 -20.37
N PHE A 206 12.23 0.28 -20.62
CA PHE A 206 11.92 1.53 -19.91
C PHE A 206 11.62 2.63 -20.92
N PHE A 207 10.51 3.36 -20.72
CA PHE A 207 10.10 4.45 -21.60
C PHE A 207 10.54 5.80 -21.03
N THR A 208 10.63 6.82 -21.88
CA THR A 208 10.84 8.20 -21.43
C THR A 208 9.70 8.66 -20.51
N SER A 209 9.95 9.62 -19.63
CA SER A 209 8.96 10.19 -18.71
C SER A 209 7.81 10.97 -19.39
N LYS A 210 7.80 11.08 -20.72
CA LYS A 210 6.73 11.74 -21.47
C LYS A 210 5.47 10.88 -21.51
N ALA A 211 4.40 11.36 -20.90
CA ALA A 211 3.09 10.72 -20.96
C ALA A 211 2.48 10.79 -22.37
N CYS A 212 1.88 9.68 -22.83
CA CYS A 212 1.17 9.62 -24.11
C CYS A 212 -0.05 8.68 -24.05
N LEU A 213 -1.15 9.08 -24.69
CA LEU A 213 -2.30 8.21 -24.90
C LEU A 213 -1.98 7.10 -25.93
N PRO A 214 -2.74 5.98 -25.96
CA PRO A 214 -2.47 4.89 -26.91
C PRO A 214 -2.38 5.34 -28.37
N ASN A 215 -3.27 6.21 -28.82
CA ASN A 215 -3.30 6.79 -30.17
C ASN A 215 -2.13 7.75 -30.47
N GLU A 216 -1.57 8.38 -29.44
CA GLU A 216 -0.44 9.30 -29.51
C GLU A 216 0.92 8.62 -29.38
N THR A 217 0.93 7.31 -29.08
CA THR A 217 2.18 6.54 -28.94
C THR A 217 2.98 6.62 -30.25
N PRO A 218 4.24 7.10 -30.22
CA PRO A 218 5.11 7.15 -31.39
C PRO A 218 5.18 5.79 -32.07
N MET A 219 5.22 5.78 -33.41
CA MET A 219 5.06 4.55 -34.17
C MET A 219 6.14 3.51 -33.83
N GLY A 220 7.38 3.93 -33.57
CA GLY A 220 8.47 3.04 -33.15
C GLY A 220 8.27 2.40 -31.77
N LEU A 221 7.40 2.95 -30.92
CA LEU A 221 7.18 2.46 -29.55
C LEU A 221 5.91 1.64 -29.38
N ARG A 222 5.02 1.59 -30.38
CA ARG A 222 3.71 0.92 -30.28
C ARG A 222 3.84 -0.56 -29.96
N GLU A 223 4.68 -1.28 -30.70
CA GLU A 223 4.91 -2.71 -30.48
C GLU A 223 5.51 -3.00 -29.10
N LEU A 224 6.46 -2.17 -28.65
CA LEU A 224 7.08 -2.31 -27.34
C LEU A 224 6.09 -2.03 -26.20
N ARG A 225 5.23 -1.00 -26.35
CA ARG A 225 4.18 -0.69 -25.38
C ARG A 225 3.22 -1.87 -25.23
N GLU A 226 2.77 -2.45 -26.33
CA GLU A 226 1.89 -3.62 -26.28
C GLU A 226 2.58 -4.86 -25.74
N LYS A 227 3.86 -5.06 -26.06
CA LYS A 227 4.67 -6.16 -25.54
C LYS A 227 4.80 -6.08 -24.01
N GLU A 228 5.22 -4.94 -23.46
CA GLU A 228 5.33 -4.74 -22.01
C GLU A 228 3.96 -4.97 -21.31
N LEU A 229 2.85 -4.51 -21.91
CA LEU A 229 1.52 -4.76 -21.36
C LEU A 229 1.13 -6.24 -21.38
N ARG A 230 1.51 -7.00 -22.41
CA ARG A 230 1.26 -8.45 -22.46
C ARG A 230 2.09 -9.18 -21.42
N GLU A 231 3.36 -8.82 -21.27
CA GLU A 231 4.26 -9.41 -20.28
C GLU A 231 3.77 -9.15 -18.84
N MET A 232 3.34 -7.92 -18.55
CA MET A 232 2.78 -7.58 -17.23
C MET A 232 1.45 -8.29 -16.93
N ARG A 233 0.66 -8.68 -17.93
CA ARG A 233 -0.57 -9.47 -17.72
C ARG A 233 -0.29 -10.96 -17.55
N GLY A 234 0.79 -11.45 -18.15
CA GLY A 234 1.07 -12.87 -18.23
C GLY A 234 0.00 -13.64 -19.00
N ASN A 235 -0.09 -14.94 -18.75
CA ASN A 235 -1.00 -15.86 -19.44
C ASN A 235 -2.10 -16.46 -18.54
N GLY A 236 -2.15 -16.08 -17.26
CA GLY A 236 -3.10 -16.61 -16.27
C GLY A 236 -2.83 -18.04 -15.80
N GLU A 237 -1.69 -18.62 -16.19
CA GLU A 237 -1.30 -19.99 -15.86
C GLU A 237 -0.12 -20.00 -14.89
N SER A 238 0.32 -21.20 -14.48
CA SER A 238 1.49 -21.48 -13.63
C SER A 238 1.56 -20.80 -12.25
N VAL A 239 2.53 -21.22 -11.44
CA VAL A 239 2.86 -20.63 -10.14
C VAL A 239 3.67 -19.35 -10.36
N ARG A 240 3.40 -18.29 -9.61
CA ARG A 240 4.18 -17.05 -9.65
C ARG A 240 5.48 -17.20 -8.88
N VAL A 241 6.58 -16.72 -9.46
CA VAL A 241 7.89 -16.66 -8.79
C VAL A 241 8.21 -15.23 -8.35
N LEU A 242 9.04 -15.07 -7.33
CA LEU A 242 9.31 -13.75 -6.72
C LEU A 242 9.91 -12.71 -7.67
N SER A 243 10.53 -13.15 -8.76
CA SER A 243 11.10 -12.26 -9.80
C SER A 243 10.07 -11.82 -10.85
N ASP A 244 8.86 -12.41 -10.87
CA ASP A 244 7.82 -12.07 -11.83
C ASP A 244 7.25 -10.67 -11.59
N ARG A 245 6.88 -9.99 -12.69
CA ARG A 245 6.15 -8.71 -12.69
C ARG A 245 4.73 -8.88 -13.27
N ILE A 246 4.10 -10.02 -12.99
CA ILE A 246 2.82 -10.42 -13.57
C ILE A 246 1.68 -10.02 -12.63
N TYR A 247 0.79 -9.18 -13.13
CA TYR A 247 -0.42 -8.70 -12.45
C TYR A 247 -1.63 -9.44 -13.01
N ASP A 248 -2.24 -10.26 -12.17
CA ASP A 248 -3.44 -11.00 -12.52
C ASP A 248 -4.35 -11.18 -11.30
N TYR A 249 -5.60 -11.60 -11.53
CA TYR A 249 -6.65 -11.63 -10.53
C TYR A 249 -6.98 -13.05 -10.10
N ASP A 250 -7.31 -13.17 -8.82
CA ASP A 250 -7.91 -14.39 -8.28
C ASP A 250 -8.82 -14.05 -7.09
N VAL A 251 -9.61 -15.02 -6.63
CA VAL A 251 -10.50 -14.89 -5.47
C VAL A 251 -9.75 -15.17 -4.17
N TYR A 252 -10.35 -14.84 -3.02
CA TYR A 252 -9.79 -15.22 -1.72
C TYR A 252 -10.18 -16.66 -1.38
N ASN A 253 -9.53 -17.61 -2.03
CA ASN A 253 -9.58 -19.05 -1.79
C ASN A 253 -8.32 -19.57 -1.07
N ASP A 254 -7.48 -18.67 -0.56
CA ASP A 254 -6.17 -18.95 0.04
C ASP A 254 -6.10 -18.62 1.54
N LEU A 255 -7.25 -18.31 2.16
CA LEU A 255 -7.37 -17.98 3.59
C LEU A 255 -7.54 -19.21 4.49
N GLY A 256 -8.05 -20.31 3.93
CA GLY A 256 -8.29 -21.56 4.65
C GLY A 256 -7.11 -22.52 4.56
N ASN A 257 -7.12 -23.54 5.42
CA ASN A 257 -6.23 -24.68 5.33
C ASN A 257 -6.99 -25.99 5.63
N PRO A 258 -7.87 -26.44 4.72
CA PRO A 258 -8.66 -27.66 4.91
C PRO A 258 -7.82 -28.90 5.21
N ASP A 259 -6.59 -28.99 4.67
CA ASP A 259 -5.65 -30.10 4.92
C ASP A 259 -5.28 -30.28 6.41
N LYS A 260 -5.44 -29.23 7.23
CA LYS A 260 -5.24 -29.31 8.70
C LYS A 260 -6.49 -29.71 9.48
N GLY A 261 -7.67 -29.72 8.87
CA GLY A 261 -8.94 -30.00 9.53
C GLY A 261 -10.09 -29.10 9.06
N LEU A 262 -11.32 -29.54 9.29
CA LEU A 262 -12.54 -28.83 8.89
C LEU A 262 -12.67 -27.44 9.56
N GLU A 263 -12.15 -27.29 10.77
CA GLU A 263 -12.11 -26.04 11.52
C GLU A 263 -11.19 -24.98 10.90
N PHE A 264 -10.25 -25.40 10.05
CA PHE A 264 -9.34 -24.52 9.30
C PHE A 264 -9.85 -24.25 7.88
N ALA A 265 -10.89 -24.94 7.42
CA ALA A 265 -11.53 -24.64 6.15
C ALA A 265 -12.20 -23.25 6.20
N ARG A 266 -12.04 -22.48 5.12
CA ARG A 266 -12.70 -21.18 4.96
C ARG A 266 -13.42 -21.16 3.61
N PRO A 267 -14.59 -20.53 3.55
CA PRO A 267 -15.30 -20.37 2.28
C PRO A 267 -14.61 -19.33 1.40
N ASP A 268 -14.60 -19.58 0.09
CA ASP A 268 -14.07 -18.63 -0.89
C ASP A 268 -14.81 -17.28 -0.83
N LEU A 269 -14.05 -16.18 -0.84
CA LEU A 269 -14.61 -14.83 -0.98
C LEU A 269 -14.34 -14.32 -2.39
N GLY A 270 -15.41 -14.18 -3.17
CA GLY A 270 -15.39 -13.83 -4.58
C GLY A 270 -16.57 -14.43 -5.34
N GLY A 271 -16.82 -13.92 -6.55
CA GLY A 271 -17.91 -14.38 -7.41
C GLY A 271 -19.30 -13.85 -7.00
N GLN A 272 -20.36 -14.52 -7.47
CA GLN A 272 -21.74 -14.05 -7.29
C GLN A 272 -22.31 -14.35 -5.90
N ARG A 273 -21.97 -15.52 -5.32
CA ARG A 273 -22.54 -15.98 -4.04
C ARG A 273 -21.98 -15.20 -2.84
N ARG A 274 -20.71 -14.82 -2.90
CA ARG A 274 -20.00 -14.10 -1.84
C ARG A 274 -19.17 -13.00 -2.49
N PRO A 275 -19.81 -11.90 -2.94
CA PRO A 275 -19.12 -10.86 -3.67
C PRO A 275 -18.00 -10.26 -2.79
N TYR A 276 -16.81 -10.23 -3.34
CA TYR A 276 -15.62 -9.68 -2.70
C TYR A 276 -14.65 -9.16 -3.77
N PRO A 277 -13.85 -8.12 -3.47
CA PRO A 277 -12.77 -7.69 -4.33
C PRO A 277 -11.86 -8.87 -4.71
N ARG A 278 -11.29 -8.83 -5.91
CA ARG A 278 -10.24 -9.78 -6.32
C ARG A 278 -8.92 -9.41 -5.65
N ARG A 279 -8.05 -10.40 -5.50
CA ARG A 279 -6.67 -10.24 -5.04
C ARG A 279 -5.68 -10.57 -6.15
N CYS A 280 -4.40 -10.31 -5.91
CA CYS A 280 -3.33 -10.69 -6.82
C CYS A 280 -3.23 -12.22 -6.92
N ARG A 281 -3.29 -12.76 -8.13
CA ARG A 281 -3.10 -14.20 -8.39
C ARG A 281 -1.69 -14.61 -7.99
N THR A 282 -1.59 -15.74 -7.29
CA THR A 282 -0.32 -16.36 -6.84
C THR A 282 -0.08 -17.70 -7.51
N GLY A 283 -1.17 -18.42 -7.81
CA GLY A 283 -1.12 -19.66 -8.59
C GLY A 283 -0.44 -20.81 -7.88
N ARG A 284 -0.34 -20.79 -6.54
CA ARG A 284 0.16 -21.95 -5.78
C ARG A 284 -0.77 -23.14 -6.00
N PRO A 285 -0.29 -24.37 -5.80
CA PRO A 285 -1.11 -25.56 -5.95
C PRO A 285 -2.33 -25.53 -5.02
N SER A 286 -3.41 -26.20 -5.43
CA SER A 286 -4.56 -26.41 -4.56
C SER A 286 -4.20 -27.29 -3.36
N THR A 287 -5.02 -27.22 -2.30
CA THR A 287 -4.93 -28.14 -1.16
C THR A 287 -5.33 -29.56 -1.56
N ASN A 288 -4.90 -30.56 -0.78
CA ASN A 288 -5.18 -31.95 -1.08
C ASN A 288 -6.66 -32.31 -0.86
N LEU A 289 -7.28 -31.72 0.16
CA LEU A 289 -8.68 -32.00 0.54
C LEU A 289 -9.69 -31.13 -0.21
N ASP A 290 -9.30 -29.94 -0.70
CA ASP A 290 -10.16 -29.07 -1.49
C ASP A 290 -9.44 -28.51 -2.72
N PRO A 291 -9.75 -29.00 -3.94
CA PRO A 291 -9.18 -28.50 -5.19
C PRO A 291 -9.47 -27.02 -5.47
N LYS A 292 -10.49 -26.43 -4.85
CA LYS A 292 -10.84 -25.02 -5.03
C LYS A 292 -10.06 -24.08 -4.10
N SER A 293 -9.57 -24.61 -2.98
CA SER A 293 -8.75 -23.86 -2.03
C SER A 293 -7.30 -23.88 -2.48
N GLU A 294 -6.68 -22.72 -2.60
CA GLU A 294 -5.24 -22.61 -2.84
C GLU A 294 -4.48 -22.93 -1.54
N SER A 295 -3.33 -23.59 -1.67
CA SER A 295 -2.48 -23.93 -0.53
C SER A 295 -1.96 -22.66 0.18
N PRO A 296 -1.85 -22.69 1.53
CA PRO A 296 -1.31 -21.56 2.28
C PRO A 296 0.14 -21.25 1.92
N ALA A 297 0.52 -19.98 2.01
CA ALA A 297 1.90 -19.56 1.85
C ALA A 297 2.81 -20.20 2.92
N ASN A 298 4.04 -20.56 2.51
CA ASN A 298 5.07 -21.13 3.39
C ASN A 298 6.46 -20.61 2.96
N GLU A 299 7.53 -21.12 3.59
CA GLU A 299 8.90 -20.68 3.28
C GLU A 299 9.35 -20.99 1.85
N VAL A 300 8.86 -22.09 1.27
CA VAL A 300 9.21 -22.52 -0.10
C VAL A 300 8.38 -21.77 -1.14
N MET A 301 7.09 -21.55 -0.85
CA MET A 301 6.16 -20.79 -1.68
C MET A 301 5.57 -19.63 -0.87
N PRO A 302 6.33 -18.54 -0.70
CA PRO A 302 5.87 -17.36 0.03
C PRO A 302 4.70 -16.69 -0.71
N MET A 303 4.03 -15.77 -0.02
CA MET A 303 2.99 -14.96 -0.65
C MET A 303 3.61 -14.10 -1.74
N TYR A 304 3.21 -14.36 -2.99
CA TYR A 304 3.68 -13.62 -4.14
C TYR A 304 3.01 -12.24 -4.23
N VAL A 305 3.83 -11.25 -4.55
CA VAL A 305 3.42 -9.98 -5.16
C VAL A 305 4.39 -9.69 -6.31
N PRO A 306 3.98 -8.95 -7.35
CA PRO A 306 4.88 -8.52 -8.41
C PRO A 306 6.16 -7.90 -7.85
N ARG A 307 7.31 -8.20 -8.47
CA ARG A 307 8.63 -7.91 -7.88
C ARG A 307 8.80 -6.45 -7.45
N ASP A 308 8.25 -5.52 -8.22
CA ASP A 308 8.33 -4.08 -7.95
C ASP A 308 7.37 -3.60 -6.83
N GLU A 309 6.34 -4.39 -6.48
CA GLU A 309 5.40 -4.14 -5.37
C GLU A 309 5.90 -4.72 -4.03
N SER A 310 6.89 -5.61 -4.09
CA SER A 310 7.48 -6.19 -2.89
C SER A 310 8.22 -5.14 -2.04
N PHE A 311 8.22 -5.32 -0.72
CA PHE A 311 8.97 -4.42 0.15
C PHE A 311 10.46 -4.49 -0.13
N SER A 312 11.12 -3.34 -0.21
CA SER A 312 12.57 -3.24 -0.07
C SER A 312 13.04 -3.94 1.22
N ASP A 313 14.26 -4.46 1.24
CA ASP A 313 14.81 -5.21 2.38
C ASP A 313 14.76 -4.43 3.68
N GLY A 314 15.04 -3.11 3.63
CA GLY A 314 14.95 -2.25 4.81
C GLY A 314 13.55 -2.21 5.40
N LYS A 315 12.52 -1.99 4.56
CA LYS A 315 11.12 -1.95 4.98
C LYS A 315 10.62 -3.31 5.44
N ARG A 316 11.03 -4.39 4.75
CA ARG A 316 10.71 -5.76 5.13
C ARG A 316 11.23 -6.08 6.54
N ARG A 317 12.49 -5.79 6.83
CA ARG A 317 13.08 -5.97 8.17
C ARG A 317 12.32 -5.20 9.25
N THR A 318 11.91 -3.97 8.97
CA THR A 318 11.10 -3.17 9.91
C THR A 318 9.74 -3.81 10.17
N VAL A 319 9.04 -4.25 9.12
CA VAL A 319 7.74 -4.94 9.24
C VAL A 319 7.89 -6.25 10.01
N ASP A 320 8.88 -7.08 9.67
CA ASP A 320 9.12 -8.37 10.33
C ASP A 320 9.47 -8.18 11.81
N THR A 321 10.29 -7.17 12.13
CA THR A 321 10.60 -6.80 13.51
C THR A 321 9.35 -6.35 14.27
N GLY A 322 8.49 -5.54 13.64
CA GLY A 322 7.22 -5.08 14.20
C GLY A 322 6.24 -6.24 14.45
N SER A 323 6.08 -7.13 13.48
CA SER A 323 5.25 -8.34 13.57
C SER A 323 5.73 -9.27 14.68
N ARG A 324 7.04 -9.50 14.79
CA ARG A 324 7.63 -10.29 15.88
C ARG A 324 7.41 -9.63 17.24
N LYS A 325 7.61 -8.31 17.34
CA LYS A 325 7.30 -7.53 18.56
C LYS A 325 5.83 -7.70 18.94
N GLY A 326 4.91 -7.57 17.99
CA GLY A 326 3.47 -7.76 18.21
C GLY A 326 3.11 -9.18 18.66
N MET A 327 3.68 -10.21 18.04
CA MET A 327 3.46 -11.60 18.43
C MET A 327 3.98 -11.89 19.85
N MET A 328 5.20 -11.45 20.17
CA MET A 328 5.77 -11.60 21.51
C MET A 328 4.94 -10.88 22.57
N ASN A 329 4.50 -9.65 22.25
CA ASN A 329 3.60 -8.86 23.09
C ASN A 329 2.24 -9.55 23.32
N ASN A 330 1.69 -10.25 22.31
CA ASN A 330 0.41 -10.96 22.42
C ASN A 330 0.52 -12.33 23.12
N LEU A 331 1.67 -13.01 23.01
CA LEU A 331 1.93 -14.26 23.71
C LEU A 331 2.21 -14.04 25.21
N PHE A 332 2.74 -12.88 25.58
CA PHE A 332 3.06 -12.56 26.98
C PHE A 332 1.84 -12.64 27.93
N PRO A 333 0.66 -12.07 27.61
CA PRO A 333 -0.56 -12.29 28.39
C PRO A 333 -0.91 -13.78 28.57
N PHE A 334 -0.72 -14.59 27.52
CA PHE A 334 -0.99 -16.03 27.57
C PHE A 334 -0.04 -16.74 28.54
N PHE A 335 1.27 -16.47 28.46
CA PHE A 335 2.25 -17.02 29.41
C PHE A 335 2.04 -16.51 30.84
N LYS A 336 1.64 -15.24 31.03
CA LYS A 336 1.31 -14.69 32.35
C LYS A 336 0.13 -15.43 32.97
N HIS A 337 -0.94 -15.68 32.21
CA HIS A 337 -2.08 -16.47 32.70
C HIS A 337 -1.73 -17.94 32.97
N SER A 338 -0.83 -18.55 32.18
CA SER A 338 -0.38 -19.93 32.41
C SER A 338 0.59 -20.10 33.59
N ILE A 339 1.33 -19.05 33.98
CA ILE A 339 2.33 -19.11 35.06
C ILE A 339 1.80 -18.55 36.38
N GLU A 340 0.99 -17.47 36.36
CA GLU A 340 0.50 -16.80 37.58
C GLU A 340 -0.99 -17.04 37.88
N GLY A 341 -1.78 -17.61 36.95
CA GLY A 341 -3.17 -18.00 37.22
C GLY A 341 -4.18 -16.86 37.47
N ASP A 342 -3.72 -15.61 37.58
CA ASP A 342 -4.59 -14.50 37.93
C ASP A 342 -5.33 -13.93 36.69
N PRO A 343 -6.68 -13.91 36.68
CA PRO A 343 -7.45 -13.20 35.66
C PRO A 343 -7.22 -11.68 35.74
N ILE A 344 -7.44 -10.97 34.63
CA ILE A 344 -7.44 -9.50 34.63
C ILE A 344 -8.66 -9.05 35.44
N ASN A 345 -8.41 -8.52 36.64
CA ASN A 345 -9.47 -8.23 37.61
C ASN A 345 -9.73 -6.73 37.78
N SER A 346 -8.86 -5.86 37.24
CA SER A 346 -8.99 -4.41 37.38
C SER A 346 -8.42 -3.61 36.20
N PHE A 347 -8.87 -2.36 36.05
CA PHE A 347 -8.26 -1.39 35.12
C PHE A 347 -6.79 -1.12 35.43
N THR A 348 -6.37 -1.31 36.67
CA THR A 348 -4.96 -1.19 37.09
C THR A 348 -4.11 -2.27 36.43
N ASP A 349 -4.62 -3.51 36.34
CA ASP A 349 -3.92 -4.62 35.69
C ASP A 349 -3.68 -4.35 34.20
N ILE A 350 -4.65 -3.71 33.53
CA ILE A 350 -4.54 -3.26 32.13
C ILE A 350 -3.53 -2.12 32.02
N ASN A 351 -3.61 -1.12 32.90
CA ASN A 351 -2.67 0.02 32.89
C ASN A 351 -1.22 -0.40 33.16
N ASN A 352 -1.01 -1.46 33.94
CA ASN A 352 0.30 -2.00 34.23
C ASN A 352 0.99 -2.57 32.98
N LEU A 353 0.24 -3.01 31.95
CA LEU A 353 0.80 -3.44 30.65
C LEU A 353 1.61 -2.35 29.94
N TYR A 354 1.33 -1.08 30.24
CA TYR A 354 2.02 0.08 29.65
C TYR A 354 3.11 0.67 30.55
N LYS A 355 3.05 0.41 31.87
CA LYS A 355 3.91 1.05 32.87
C LYS A 355 5.13 0.22 33.24
N GLU A 356 5.04 -1.10 33.27
CA GLU A 356 6.11 -1.95 33.80
C GLU A 356 7.11 -2.38 32.71
N THR A 357 8.39 -2.06 32.90
CA THR A 357 9.53 -2.82 32.33
C THR A 357 9.81 -3.98 33.28
N ARG A 358 9.22 -5.15 33.07
CA ARG A 358 9.46 -6.30 33.96
C ARG A 358 10.75 -7.02 33.57
N ASN A 359 11.81 -6.79 34.34
CA ASN A 359 12.97 -7.70 34.41
C ASN A 359 12.51 -9.02 35.02
N ARG A 360 12.20 -10.04 34.20
CA ARG A 360 12.06 -11.41 34.70
C ARG A 360 13.00 -12.36 33.94
N SER A 361 14.04 -12.76 34.65
CA SER A 361 15.10 -13.70 34.32
C SER A 361 14.66 -15.17 34.12
N ASN A 362 13.35 -15.45 34.03
CA ASN A 362 12.83 -16.83 33.93
C ASN A 362 12.28 -17.18 32.54
N PHE A 363 12.40 -16.29 31.55
CA PHE A 363 12.20 -16.65 30.14
C PHE A 363 13.57 -16.97 29.53
N PRO A 364 13.69 -18.02 28.70
CA PRO A 364 14.96 -18.47 28.11
C PRO A 364 15.50 -17.53 27.01
N VAL A 365 15.17 -16.24 27.07
CA VAL A 365 15.58 -15.21 26.12
C VAL A 365 16.17 -14.04 26.91
N GLU A 366 17.46 -14.14 27.22
CA GLU A 366 18.27 -13.29 28.11
C GLU A 366 18.36 -11.78 27.77
N SER A 367 17.59 -11.24 26.81
CA SER A 367 17.75 -9.84 26.36
C SER A 367 16.44 -9.15 25.95
N THR A 368 15.38 -9.26 26.75
CA THR A 368 14.05 -8.75 26.34
C THR A 368 13.24 -8.03 27.43
N ALA A 369 13.89 -7.42 28.43
CA ALA A 369 13.17 -6.64 29.45
C ALA A 369 12.26 -5.54 28.87
N ASP A 370 12.69 -4.90 27.76
CA ASP A 370 11.90 -3.90 27.03
C ASP A 370 10.97 -4.48 25.96
N ALA A 371 11.10 -5.78 25.63
CA ALA A 371 10.34 -6.38 24.54
C ALA A 371 8.89 -6.75 24.92
N PHE A 372 8.50 -6.56 26.19
CA PHE A 372 7.17 -6.89 26.70
C PHE A 372 6.38 -5.66 27.16
N LYS A 373 6.96 -4.46 27.06
CA LYS A 373 6.29 -3.22 27.39
C LYS A 373 5.50 -2.72 26.17
N PHE A 374 4.20 -2.52 26.34
CA PHE A 374 3.39 -1.85 25.34
C PHE A 374 3.63 -0.33 25.41
N ASP A 375 3.71 0.30 24.24
CA ASP A 375 3.68 1.75 24.18
C ASP A 375 2.28 2.22 24.64
N PRO A 376 2.18 3.19 25.57
CA PRO A 376 0.90 3.64 26.07
C PRO A 376 0.06 4.25 24.93
N PRO A 377 -1.20 3.83 24.74
CA PRO A 377 -2.09 4.42 23.76
C PRO A 377 -2.22 5.93 24.00
N ASN A 378 -2.21 6.74 22.93
CA ASN A 378 -2.32 8.20 23.00
C ASN A 378 -3.55 8.71 23.79
N ILE A 379 -4.58 7.88 23.86
CA ILE A 379 -5.82 8.12 24.60
C ILE A 379 -5.61 7.95 26.12
N VAL A 380 -4.93 6.89 26.56
CA VAL A 380 -4.69 6.57 27.98
C VAL A 380 -3.54 7.39 28.58
N SER A 381 -2.67 7.97 27.74
CA SER A 381 -1.50 8.74 28.20
C SER A 381 -1.83 10.01 28.97
N ARG A 382 -3.05 10.55 28.82
CA ARG A 382 -3.53 11.76 29.53
C ARG A 382 -4.34 11.42 30.77
N GLU A 383 -5.26 10.49 30.65
CA GLU A 383 -6.13 10.05 31.75
C GLU A 383 -6.58 8.61 31.50
N ALA A 384 -6.35 7.72 32.47
CA ALA A 384 -6.63 6.30 32.28
C ALA A 384 -8.12 5.96 32.18
N SER A 385 -8.99 6.81 32.72
CA SER A 385 -10.45 6.67 32.73
C SER A 385 -11.15 7.38 31.57
N CYS A 386 -10.43 8.08 30.69
CA CYS A 386 -11.07 8.90 29.66
C CYS A 386 -11.99 8.09 28.72
N CYS A 387 -11.68 6.82 28.48
CA CYS A 387 -12.48 5.92 27.64
C CYS A 387 -13.85 5.54 28.24
N LEU A 388 -14.11 5.84 29.52
CA LEU A 388 -15.35 5.48 30.22
C LEU A 388 -16.39 6.61 30.21
N ARG A 389 -16.04 7.80 29.74
CA ARG A 389 -16.92 8.97 29.79
C ARG A 389 -17.80 9.02 28.53
N ASP A 390 -19.09 9.29 28.69
CA ASP A 390 -20.05 9.37 27.59
C ASP A 390 -19.67 10.44 26.55
N ASP A 391 -19.06 11.55 26.97
CA ASP A 391 -18.63 12.60 26.05
C ASP A 391 -17.42 12.17 25.21
N GLU A 392 -16.47 11.42 25.76
CA GLU A 392 -15.35 10.84 25.00
C GLU A 392 -15.82 9.70 24.09
N PHE A 393 -16.71 8.83 24.58
CA PHE A 393 -17.35 7.82 23.75
C PHE A 393 -18.09 8.49 22.57
N GLY A 394 -18.82 9.57 22.85
CA GLY A 394 -19.48 10.37 21.83
C GLY A 394 -18.52 10.99 20.83
N ARG A 395 -17.44 11.58 21.32
CA ARG A 395 -16.38 12.16 20.50
C ARG A 395 -15.71 11.11 19.62
N PHE A 396 -15.54 9.86 20.05
CA PHE A 396 -14.95 8.80 19.22
C PHE A 396 -15.78 8.42 18.01
N THR A 397 -17.11 8.57 18.08
CA THR A 397 -17.95 8.33 16.90
C THR A 397 -17.77 9.37 15.81
N LEU A 398 -17.22 10.55 16.13
CA LEU A 398 -16.95 11.64 15.18
C LEU A 398 -15.46 11.84 14.85
N ALA A 399 -14.58 11.56 15.79
CA ALA A 399 -13.16 11.86 15.71
C ALA A 399 -12.29 10.75 16.33
N GLY A 400 -12.82 9.53 16.41
CA GLY A 400 -12.09 8.34 16.81
C GLY A 400 -11.58 7.53 15.62
N MET A 401 -11.41 6.23 15.83
CA MET A 401 -10.85 5.32 14.81
C MET A 401 -11.82 5.05 13.65
N ASN A 402 -13.13 5.12 13.90
CA ASN A 402 -14.16 4.88 12.88
C ASN A 402 -15.22 6.00 12.88
N PRO A 403 -14.90 7.17 12.30
CA PRO A 403 -15.81 8.33 12.29
C PRO A 403 -16.85 8.28 11.15
N ILE A 404 -16.94 7.17 10.41
CA ILE A 404 -17.74 7.08 9.18
C ILE A 404 -19.02 6.24 9.31
N SER A 405 -19.19 5.52 10.42
CA SER A 405 -20.39 4.68 10.65
C SER A 405 -21.56 5.43 11.28
N ILE A 406 -21.38 6.71 11.58
CA ILE A 406 -22.34 7.53 12.29
C ILE A 406 -23.48 7.97 11.36
N GLU A 407 -24.74 7.68 11.70
CA GLU A 407 -25.88 8.07 10.88
C GLU A 407 -26.92 8.91 11.65
N ARG A 408 -27.59 9.82 10.92
CA ARG A 408 -28.69 10.61 11.48
C ARG A 408 -29.95 9.74 11.59
N LEU A 409 -30.54 9.70 12.78
CA LEU A 409 -31.80 9.02 13.03
C LEU A 409 -32.96 9.65 12.24
N LYS A 410 -33.52 8.88 11.31
CA LYS A 410 -34.64 9.31 10.45
C LYS A 410 -36.01 8.95 10.98
N VAL A 411 -36.18 7.88 11.76
CA VAL A 411 -37.46 7.41 12.30
C VAL A 411 -37.22 6.93 13.73
N PHE A 412 -38.17 7.18 14.64
CA PHE A 412 -38.12 6.68 16.01
C PHE A 412 -39.44 5.97 16.38
N PRO A 413 -39.38 4.80 17.04
CA PRO A 413 -38.17 4.01 17.33
C PRO A 413 -37.51 3.49 16.03
N PRO A 414 -36.20 3.17 16.05
CA PRO A 414 -35.54 2.55 14.89
C PRO A 414 -36.20 1.20 14.54
N VAL A 415 -36.27 0.88 13.26
CA VAL A 415 -36.90 -0.34 12.76
C VAL A 415 -35.88 -1.15 11.95
N SER A 416 -35.74 -2.43 12.28
CA SER A 416 -34.88 -3.34 11.55
C SER A 416 -35.45 -3.64 10.16
N LYS A 417 -34.55 -3.81 9.17
CA LYS A 417 -34.92 -4.23 7.80
C LYS A 417 -34.75 -5.73 7.57
N LEU A 418 -34.29 -6.45 8.60
CA LEU A 418 -34.10 -7.89 8.54
C LEU A 418 -35.44 -8.63 8.48
N ASP A 419 -35.42 -9.84 7.92
CA ASP A 419 -36.61 -10.67 7.78
C ASP A 419 -37.13 -11.13 9.16
N PRO A 420 -38.34 -10.73 9.57
CA PRO A 420 -38.87 -11.10 10.88
C PRO A 420 -39.16 -12.58 11.04
N SER A 421 -39.32 -13.34 9.95
CA SER A 421 -39.51 -14.79 10.02
C SER A 421 -38.25 -15.53 10.45
N ILE A 422 -37.07 -14.94 10.20
CA ILE A 422 -35.77 -15.50 10.55
C ILE A 422 -35.29 -14.94 11.90
N PHE A 423 -35.43 -13.63 12.12
CA PHE A 423 -34.83 -12.93 13.25
C PHE A 423 -35.83 -12.48 14.33
N GLY A 424 -37.13 -12.73 14.15
CA GLY A 424 -38.18 -12.31 15.08
C GLY A 424 -38.64 -10.86 14.88
N PRO A 425 -39.35 -10.27 15.87
CA PRO A 425 -39.92 -8.93 15.73
C PRO A 425 -38.87 -7.84 15.43
N THR A 426 -39.14 -7.01 14.41
CA THR A 426 -38.22 -5.94 13.95
C THR A 426 -38.33 -4.63 14.71
N GLN A 427 -39.27 -4.54 15.67
CA GLN A 427 -39.53 -3.33 16.46
C GLN A 427 -38.46 -3.17 17.55
N SER A 428 -37.83 -1.99 17.61
CA SER A 428 -36.92 -1.66 18.71
C SER A 428 -37.68 -1.51 20.03
N ALA A 429 -37.06 -1.99 21.11
CA ALA A 429 -37.57 -1.82 22.47
C ALA A 429 -37.34 -0.41 23.05
N LEU A 430 -36.65 0.48 22.31
CA LEU A 430 -36.44 1.86 22.72
C LEU A 430 -37.76 2.63 22.73
N ARG A 431 -38.05 3.28 23.85
CA ARG A 431 -39.22 4.14 24.03
C ARG A 431 -38.76 5.55 24.34
N GLU A 432 -39.60 6.53 24.02
CA GLU A 432 -39.29 7.94 24.25
C GLU A 432 -39.07 8.25 25.73
N GLU A 433 -39.82 7.58 26.62
CA GLU A 433 -39.67 7.66 28.08
C GLU A 433 -38.26 7.33 28.59
N HIS A 434 -37.49 6.51 27.87
CA HIS A 434 -36.11 6.18 28.23
C HIS A 434 -35.11 7.32 27.93
N LEU A 435 -35.48 8.28 27.09
CA LEU A 435 -34.55 9.27 26.52
C LEU A 435 -34.83 10.70 26.97
N ILE A 436 -36.06 11.05 27.36
CA ILE A 436 -36.46 12.42 27.70
C ILE A 436 -35.51 13.07 28.73
N SER A 437 -35.10 12.33 29.77
CA SER A 437 -34.18 12.81 30.81
C SER A 437 -32.79 13.17 30.26
N HIS A 438 -32.36 12.53 29.17
CA HIS A 438 -31.07 12.75 28.51
C HIS A 438 -31.14 13.76 27.36
N LEU A 439 -32.36 14.23 27.03
CA LEU A 439 -32.65 15.19 25.98
C LEU A 439 -33.07 16.55 26.53
N ASP A 440 -32.65 16.88 27.77
CA ASP A 440 -33.01 18.11 28.47
C ASP A 440 -34.55 18.34 28.52
N GLY A 441 -35.32 17.25 28.65
CA GLY A 441 -36.79 17.30 28.69
C GLY A 441 -37.48 17.46 27.34
N MET A 442 -36.73 17.45 26.22
CA MET A 442 -37.31 17.54 24.87
C MET A 442 -37.82 16.17 24.37
N SER A 443 -38.91 16.19 23.60
CA SER A 443 -39.36 15.02 22.85
C SER A 443 -38.39 14.66 21.72
N VAL A 444 -38.32 13.38 21.36
CA VAL A 444 -37.44 12.87 20.29
C VAL A 444 -37.79 13.52 18.95
N GLN A 445 -39.08 13.80 18.72
CA GLN A 445 -39.54 14.50 17.53
C GLN A 445 -38.99 15.92 17.43
N LYS A 446 -39.02 16.69 18.53
CA LYS A 446 -38.50 18.06 18.59
C LYS A 446 -36.99 18.12 18.41
N VAL A 447 -36.28 17.14 18.96
CA VAL A 447 -34.82 16.98 18.80
C VAL A 447 -34.45 16.71 17.35
N ARG A 448 -35.21 15.85 16.65
CA ARG A 448 -35.02 15.55 15.22
C ARG A 448 -35.24 16.75 14.30
N GLU A 449 -36.20 17.61 14.63
CA GLU A 449 -36.57 18.80 13.85
C GLU A 449 -35.58 19.95 13.99
N LYS A 450 -34.98 20.14 15.18
CA LYS A 450 -34.07 21.27 15.43
C LYS A 450 -32.76 21.22 14.66
N THR A 451 -32.42 20.14 13.96
CA THR A 451 -31.13 19.92 13.25
C THR A 451 -29.86 20.00 14.13
N MET A 452 -30.00 20.44 15.38
CA MET A 452 -28.93 20.83 16.30
C MET A 452 -28.50 19.69 17.23
N THR A 453 -29.32 18.64 17.30
CA THR A 453 -28.99 17.40 18.01
C THR A 453 -29.09 16.30 16.98
N LEU A 454 -27.94 15.93 16.40
CA LEU A 454 -27.85 14.67 15.67
C LEU A 454 -28.15 13.58 16.69
N THR A 455 -29.40 13.11 16.75
CA THR A 455 -29.69 11.81 17.33
C THR A 455 -29.01 10.81 16.42
N VAL A 456 -27.76 10.52 16.76
CA VAL A 456 -26.88 9.62 16.05
C VAL A 456 -27.30 8.20 16.38
N LEU A 457 -27.36 7.34 15.38
CA LEU A 457 -27.45 5.90 15.60
C LEU A 457 -26.22 5.25 14.96
N LEU A 458 -25.45 4.51 15.76
CA LEU A 458 -24.56 3.49 15.22
C LEU A 458 -25.44 2.31 14.84
N ASP A 459 -25.88 2.24 13.57
CA ASP A 459 -26.85 1.22 13.15
C ASP A 459 -26.16 -0.07 12.77
N PHE A 460 -25.79 -0.83 13.79
CA PHE A 460 -25.40 -2.21 13.60
C PHE A 460 -26.57 -3.18 13.79
N VAL A 461 -27.83 -2.73 13.84
CA VAL A 461 -28.99 -3.62 14.02
C VAL A 461 -29.15 -4.58 12.83
N ASN A 462 -28.70 -4.15 11.65
CA ASN A 462 -28.69 -4.99 10.44
C ASN A 462 -27.33 -5.70 10.20
N TRP A 463 -26.35 -5.54 11.10
CA TRP A 463 -25.06 -6.24 11.09
C TRP A 463 -25.01 -7.26 12.24
N PRO A 464 -24.29 -8.39 12.13
CA PRO A 464 -24.27 -9.44 13.16
C PRO A 464 -23.62 -9.05 14.51
N THR A 465 -23.33 -7.77 14.80
CA THR A 465 -22.59 -7.35 16.00
C THR A 465 -23.05 -5.96 16.45
N LEU A 466 -23.45 -5.83 17.71
CA LEU A 466 -24.55 -4.96 18.16
C LEU A 466 -24.07 -3.83 19.09
N ILE A 467 -24.22 -2.54 18.72
CA ILE A 467 -24.29 -1.40 19.67
C ILE A 467 -25.13 -0.28 19.04
N VAL A 468 -26.25 0.09 19.66
CA VAL A 468 -26.95 1.36 19.39
C VAL A 468 -26.54 2.34 20.48
N ALA A 469 -25.86 3.42 20.11
CA ALA A 469 -25.58 4.52 21.02
C ALA A 469 -26.24 5.80 20.52
N LEU A 470 -26.95 6.49 21.41
CA LEU A 470 -27.56 7.79 21.18
C LEU A 470 -26.69 8.84 21.84
N LEU A 471 -26.13 9.75 21.05
CA LEU A 471 -25.21 10.77 21.53
C LEU A 471 -25.83 12.15 21.39
N SER A 472 -25.89 12.90 22.50
CA SER A 472 -26.26 14.31 22.50
C SER A 472 -24.98 15.14 22.48
N LEU A 473 -24.64 15.69 21.31
CA LEU A 473 -23.49 16.58 21.17
C LEU A 473 -23.93 18.02 21.40
N ARG A 474 -23.46 18.64 22.48
CA ARG A 474 -23.57 20.08 22.70
C ARG A 474 -22.45 20.77 21.89
N THR A 475 -22.81 21.78 21.10
CA THR A 475 -21.85 22.64 20.38
C THR A 475 -21.69 23.96 21.10
#